data_AF-A0ABD7JZ97-F1
#
_entry.id   AF-A0ABD7JZ97-F1
#
_cell.length_a   1.000
_cell.length_b   1.000
_cell.length_c   1.000
_cell.angle_alpha   90.00
_cell.angle_beta   90.00
_cell.angle_gamma   90.00
#
_symmetry.space_group_name_H-M   'P 1'
#
loop_
_entity.id
_entity.type
_entity.pdbx_description
1 polymer ?
#
loop_
_entity_poly.entity_id
_entity_poly.type
_entity_poly.pdbx_seq_one_letter_code
_entity_poly.pdbx_strand_id
1 'polypeptide(L)' 'MARGGINKALVQKARQAILARGENPSIDAIRVELGNTGSKTTIHRYLGSPQNSEKIVR' A
#
# COMPACT_ATOMS: atom_id res chain seq x y z
N MET A 1 4.87 21.45 -10.16
CA MET A 1 5.47 20.31 -9.44
C MET A 1 5.18 19.04 -10.22
N ALA A 2 6.20 18.35 -10.70
CA ALA A 2 6.03 17.04 -11.32
C ALA A 2 5.47 16.10 -10.26
N ARG A 3 4.17 15.82 -10.32
CA ARG A 3 3.56 14.76 -9.51
C ARG A 3 4.07 13.45 -10.10
N GLY A 4 5.24 13.00 -9.65
CA GLY A 4 5.71 11.65 -9.91
C GLY A 4 4.57 10.71 -9.51
N GLY A 5 3.92 10.11 -10.51
CA GLY A 5 2.69 9.37 -10.32
C GLY A 5 2.92 8.26 -9.31
N ILE A 6 2.06 8.16 -8.30
CA ILE A 6 2.07 6.98 -7.44
C ILE A 6 1.58 5.78 -8.26
N ASN A 7 2.30 4.67 -8.15
CA ASN A 7 2.00 3.45 -8.88
C ASN A 7 1.56 2.34 -7.91
N LYS A 8 0.78 1.38 -8.39
CA LYS A 8 0.32 0.22 -7.63
C LYS A 8 1.47 -0.56 -7.00
N ALA A 9 2.60 -0.70 -7.71
CA ALA A 9 3.78 -1.39 -7.21
C ALA A 9 4.38 -0.72 -5.95
N LEU A 10 4.42 0.61 -5.91
CA LEU A 10 4.91 1.36 -4.74
C LEU A 10 3.98 1.17 -3.54
N VAL A 11 2.66 1.23 -3.76
CA VAL A 11 1.66 1.00 -2.72
C VAL A 11 1.75 -0.42 -2.16
N GLN A 12 1.93 -1.42 -3.02
CA GLN A 12 2.13 -2.82 -2.61
C GLN A 12 3.43 -2.99 -1.81
N LYS A 13 4.54 -2.40 -2.26
CA LYS A 13 5.82 -2.45 -1.54
C LYS A 13 5.73 -1.81 -0.16
N ALA A 14 5.11 -0.64 -0.07
CA ALA A 14 4.87 0.05 1.21
C ALA A 14 3.99 -0.80 2.14
N ARG A 15 2.91 -1.39 1.62
CA ARG A 15 2.06 -2.32 2.37
C ARG A 15 2.85 -3.53 2.90
N GLN A 16 3.67 -4.16 2.05
CA GLN A 16 4.50 -5.30 2.45
C GLN A 16 5.54 -4.92 3.50
N ALA A 17 6.16 -3.74 3.39
CA ALA A 17 7.09 -3.25 4.38
C ALA A 17 6.42 -3.07 5.76
N ILE A 18 5.20 -2.51 5.80
CA ILE A 18 4.44 -2.34 7.04
C ILE A 18 4.01 -3.70 7.62
N LEU A 19 3.54 -4.62 6.77
CA LEU A 19 3.21 -5.98 7.19
C LEU A 19 4.42 -6.74 7.73
N ALA A 20 5.59 -6.59 7.12
CA ALA A 20 6.83 -7.21 7.58
C ALA A 20 7.30 -6.65 8.93
N ARG A 21 6.94 -5.41 9.26
CA ARG A 21 7.15 -4.82 10.59
C ARG A 21 6.15 -5.32 11.65
N GLY A 22 5.13 -6.09 11.25
CA GLY A 22 4.05 -6.52 12.13
C GLY A 22 3.03 -5.42 12.42
N GLU A 23 3.06 -4.32 11.67
CA GLU A 23 2.12 -3.21 11.79
C GLU A 23 0.92 -3.40 10.85
N ASN A 24 -0.21 -2.77 11.19
CA ASN A 24 -1.39 -2.81 10.35
C ASN A 24 -1.24 -1.83 9.16
N PRO A 25 -1.21 -2.30 7.90
CA PRO A 25 -1.07 -1.46 6.72
C PRO A 25 -2.35 -0.65 6.46
N SER A 26 -2.52 0.45 7.20
CA SER A 26 -3.56 1.45 6.96
C SER A 26 -3.19 2.39 5.82
N ILE A 27 -4.18 3.07 5.25
CA ILE A 27 -3.96 4.05 4.17
C ILE A 27 -3.00 5.15 4.63
N ASP A 28 -3.14 5.61 5.87
CA ASP A 28 -2.27 6.64 6.42
C ASP A 28 -0.85 6.12 6.67
N ALA A 29 -0.68 4.89 7.17
CA ALA A 29 0.64 4.28 7.33
C ALA A 29 1.35 4.11 5.97
N ILE A 30 0.65 3.63 4.95
CA ILE A 30 1.17 3.50 3.59
C ILE A 30 1.54 4.87 3.03
N ARG A 31 0.72 5.90 3.28
CA ARG A 31 0.99 7.25 2.81
C ARG A 31 2.23 7.86 3.47
N VAL A 32 2.45 7.61 4.76
CA VAL A 32 3.67 8.02 5.47
C VAL A 32 4.89 7.30 4.89
N GLU A 33 4.81 5.99 4.67
CA GLU A 33 5.89 5.19 4.05
C GLU A 33 6.20 5.66 2.61
N LEU A 34 5.20 6.16 1.89
CA LEU A 34 5.33 6.77 0.56
C LEU A 34 5.77 8.26 0.58
N GLY A 35 6.19 8.77 1.75
CA GLY A 35 6.66 10.15 1.88
C GLY A 35 5.55 11.20 1.75
N ASN A 36 4.37 10.93 2.30
CA ASN A 36 3.16 11.77 2.21
C ASN A 36 2.67 12.02 0.77
N THR A 37 3.03 11.13 -0.15
CA THR A 37 2.63 11.20 -1.55
C THR A 37 1.38 10.36 -1.80
N GLY A 38 0.55 10.81 -2.75
CA GLY A 38 -0.67 10.10 -3.16
C GLY A 38 -1.87 10.46 -2.30
N SER A 39 -3.04 10.55 -2.94
CA SER A 39 -4.30 10.74 -2.24
C SER A 39 -4.74 9.43 -1.58
N LYS A 40 -5.47 9.54 -0.47
CA LYS A 40 -6.13 8.40 0.19
C LYS A 40 -6.94 7.58 -0.82
N THR A 41 -7.61 8.25 -1.76
CA THR A 41 -8.41 7.63 -2.83
C THR A 41 -7.57 6.82 -3.82
N THR A 42 -6.38 7.29 -4.20
CA THR A 42 -5.49 6.56 -5.11
C THR A 42 -4.89 5.34 -4.43
N ILE A 43 -4.45 5.49 -3.18
CA ILE A 43 -3.94 4.38 -2.37
C ILE A 43 -5.04 3.34 -2.17
N HIS A 44 -6.25 3.76 -1.80
CA HIS A 44 -7.41 2.88 -1.66
C HIS A 44 -7.73 2.12 -2.95
N ARG A 45 -7.70 2.78 -4.10
CA ARG A 45 -7.89 2.13 -5.41
C ARG A 45 -6.84 1.04 -5.67
N TYR A 46 -5.58 1.29 -5.30
CA TYR A 46 -4.50 0.31 -5.49
C TYR A 46 -4.51 -0.82 -4.46
N LEU A 47 -5.10 -0.61 -3.29
CA LEU A 47 -5.37 -1.65 -2.28
C LEU A 47 -6.58 -2.52 -2.64
N GLY A 48 -7.56 -1.98 -3.37
CA GLY A 48 -8.85 -2.59 -3.70
C GLY A 48 -8.84 -3.80 -4.65
N SER A 49 -7.81 -4.64 -4.62
CA SER A 49 -7.86 -5.95 -5.29
C SER A 49 -7.18 -6.98 -4.41
N PRO A 50 -7.91 -7.62 -3.48
CA PRO A 50 -7.49 -8.86 -2.84
C PRO A 50 -7.70 -10.02 -3.84
N GLN A 51 -6.97 -10.05 -4.96
CA GLN A 51 -6.71 -11.33 -5.59
C GLN A 51 -5.50 -11.94 -4.88
N ASN A 52 -5.66 -13.19 -4.46
CA ASN A 52 -4.69 -13.97 -3.70
C ASN A 52 -4.72 -13.76 -2.18
N SER A 53 -5.88 -14.05 -1.60
CA SER A 53 -5.90 -14.83 -0.36
C SER A 53 -5.20 -16.17 -0.62
N GLU A 54 -3.87 -16.20 -0.55
CA GLU A 54 -3.15 -17.43 -0.24
C GLU A 54 -3.60 -17.83 1.16
N LYS A 55 -4.63 -18.69 1.19
CA LYS A 55 -4.89 -19.56 2.32
C LYS A 55 -3.60 -20.32 2.56
N ILE A 56 -2.88 -19.90 3.60
CA ILE A 56 -1.79 -20.64 4.18
C ILE A 56 -2.33 -22.05 4.49
N VAL A 57 -1.63 -23.02 3.91
CA VAL A 57 -1.70 -24.45 4.14
C VAL A 57 -2.01 -24.77 5.59
N ARG A 58 -3.06 -25.58 5.81
CA ARG A 58 -3.24 -26.42 7.01
C ARG A 58 -3.55 -27.82 6.54
#